data_AF-A0A924GVH8-F1
#
_entry.id   AF-A0A924GVH8-F1
#
_cell.length_a   1.000
_cell.length_b   1.000
_cell.length_c   1.000
_cell.angle_alpha   90.00
_cell.angle_beta   90.00
_cell.angle_gamma   90.00
#
_symmetry.space_group_name_H-M   'P 1'
#
loop_
_entity.id
_entity.type
_entity.pdbx_description
1 polymer ?
#
loop_
_entity_poly.entity_id
_entity_poly.type
_entity_poly.pdbx_seq_one_letter_code
_entity_poly.pdbx_strand_id
1 'polypeptide(L)'
;MKSLAGTLAAPFPYFGGKSLACETVWKVFGTVDNYVEPFAGSAAMLLGAPDGKRVETINDADGFVANFWRAVAYDAEAVAGYTDWPVNEADLLARHSWLVRQAADLLNNLHADPEWFDAKIAGWWCWGACNWIGSGWCSGLGPWVHNGETVVDIRQLPHLGDAGGGVNRLLPHLGNAGQGVNRKLPHLSAGQGVNPLHSPRSEYIQTWFAALQARMRDVRVTCGDWGRVVKDSVTTRHGLTGLFLDPPYTKGAMDYSAGGVGGPLADEVREWCAKNGETQSLRIVLCGHAGEHDALIANGWFTVPWTARKGYAVTDEAVENSASETIWCSPNCIRQDTVIRDLFSEAA
;
A
#
# COMPACT_ATOMS: atom_id res chain seq x y z
N MET A 1 -4.48 -6.76 12.92
CA MET A 1 -4.81 -7.85 12.00
C MET A 1 -5.92 -7.50 11.06
N LYS A 2 -7.10 -7.07 11.53
CA LYS A 2 -8.22 -6.76 10.62
C LYS A 2 -8.20 -5.32 10.13
N SER A 3 -8.50 -5.12 8.86
CA SER A 3 -8.72 -3.83 8.23
C SER A 3 -10.05 -3.24 8.71
N LEU A 4 -10.35 -2.00 8.30
CA LEU A 4 -11.67 -1.41 8.53
C LEU A 4 -12.79 -2.20 7.85
N ALA A 5 -12.48 -2.98 6.82
CA ALA A 5 -13.40 -3.88 6.14
C ALA A 5 -13.51 -5.27 6.80
N GLY A 6 -12.79 -5.52 7.91
CA GLY A 6 -12.80 -6.81 8.61
C GLY A 6 -11.93 -7.90 7.97
N THR A 7 -11.25 -7.60 6.86
CA THR A 7 -10.31 -8.48 6.15
C THR A 7 -8.90 -8.40 6.74
N LEU A 8 -7.95 -9.24 6.31
CA LEU A 8 -6.55 -9.09 6.73
C LEU A 8 -6.00 -7.73 6.29
N ALA A 9 -5.18 -7.09 7.14
CA ALA A 9 -4.61 -5.76 6.89
C ALA A 9 -3.08 -5.80 6.89
N ALA A 10 -2.46 -4.89 6.14
CA ALA A 10 -1.05 -4.57 6.28
C ALA A 10 -0.75 -4.04 7.69
N PRO A 11 0.43 -4.32 8.26
CA PRO A 11 0.81 -3.89 9.60
C PRO A 11 1.31 -2.45 9.68
N PHE A 12 1.14 -1.67 8.60
CA PHE A 12 1.54 -0.26 8.49
C PHE A 12 0.46 0.57 7.80
N PRO A 13 0.36 1.89 8.09
CA PRO A 13 -0.46 2.80 7.31
C PRO A 13 0.15 3.00 5.93
N TYR A 14 -0.69 3.08 4.90
CA TYR A 14 -0.27 3.40 3.55
C TYR A 14 -1.27 4.35 2.92
N PHE A 15 -0.75 5.34 2.20
CA PHE A 15 -1.60 6.29 1.50
C PHE A 15 -2.38 5.60 0.39
N GLY A 16 -3.63 6.01 0.21
CA GLY A 16 -4.52 5.39 -0.78
C GLY A 16 -5.05 3.99 -0.39
N GLY A 17 -4.86 3.51 0.85
CA GLY A 17 -5.35 2.18 1.25
C GLY A 17 -6.86 1.95 0.99
N LYS A 18 -7.19 1.16 -0.04
CA LYS A 18 -8.57 0.91 -0.51
C LYS A 18 -9.28 -0.26 0.18
N SER A 19 -8.97 -0.55 1.44
CA SER A 19 -9.54 -1.72 2.14
C SER A 19 -11.07 -1.72 2.17
N LEU A 20 -11.70 -0.53 2.25
CA LEU A 20 -13.16 -0.39 2.26
C LEU A 20 -13.80 -0.57 0.88
N ALA A 21 -13.03 -0.42 -0.20
CA ALA A 21 -13.50 -0.66 -1.55
C ALA A 21 -13.42 -2.15 -1.95
N CYS A 22 -12.73 -2.99 -1.18
CA CYS A 22 -12.47 -4.40 -1.54
C CYS A 22 -13.75 -5.16 -1.90
N GLU A 23 -14.80 -5.07 -1.09
CA GLU A 23 -16.05 -5.77 -1.39
C GLU A 23 -16.68 -5.29 -2.71
N THR A 24 -16.72 -3.98 -2.94
CA THR A 24 -17.25 -3.38 -4.18
C THR A 24 -16.45 -3.80 -5.39
N VAL A 25 -15.11 -3.75 -5.30
CA VAL A 25 -14.20 -4.10 -6.39
C VAL A 25 -14.25 -5.60 -6.70
N TRP A 26 -14.26 -6.46 -5.69
CA TRP A 26 -14.37 -7.91 -5.91
C TRP A 26 -15.72 -8.33 -6.47
N LYS A 27 -16.82 -7.60 -6.17
CA LYS A 27 -18.13 -7.83 -6.81
C LYS A 27 -18.12 -7.54 -8.31
N VAL A 28 -17.45 -6.47 -8.75
CA VAL A 28 -17.36 -6.14 -10.18
C VAL A 28 -16.33 -7.00 -10.92
N PHE A 29 -15.29 -7.49 -10.23
CA PHE A 29 -14.41 -8.53 -10.76
C PHE A 29 -15.09 -9.88 -10.87
N GLY A 30 -15.93 -10.27 -9.91
CA GLY A 30 -16.47 -11.62 -9.82
C GLY A 30 -15.38 -12.69 -9.66
N THR A 31 -15.67 -13.91 -10.12
CA THR A 31 -14.67 -14.99 -10.19
C THR A 31 -13.70 -14.73 -11.34
N VAL A 32 -12.41 -14.77 -11.04
CA VAL A 32 -11.30 -14.58 -11.99
C VAL A 32 -10.25 -15.66 -11.76
N ASP A 33 -9.55 -16.05 -12.82
CA ASP A 33 -8.48 -17.06 -12.77
C ASP A 33 -7.13 -16.44 -12.35
N ASN A 34 -6.99 -15.13 -12.58
CA ASN A 34 -5.78 -14.36 -12.36
C ASN A 34 -6.11 -12.99 -11.75
N TYR A 35 -5.22 -12.48 -10.90
CA TYR A 35 -5.31 -11.16 -10.28
C TYR A 35 -3.97 -10.44 -10.37
N VAL A 36 -4.02 -9.18 -10.80
CA VAL A 36 -2.83 -8.32 -10.92
C VAL A 36 -3.08 -6.97 -10.26
N GLU A 37 -2.14 -6.54 -9.42
CA GLU A 37 -2.16 -5.26 -8.71
C GLU A 37 -0.84 -4.50 -8.95
N PRO A 38 -0.77 -3.63 -9.99
CA PRO A 38 0.48 -2.98 -10.38
C PRO A 38 1.01 -1.92 -9.39
N PHE A 39 0.13 -1.39 -8.53
CA PHE A 39 0.40 -0.35 -7.54
C PHE A 39 -0.03 -0.86 -6.16
N ALA A 40 0.68 -1.85 -5.65
CA ALA A 40 0.21 -2.65 -4.52
C ALA A 40 0.18 -1.86 -3.22
N GLY A 41 1.23 -1.10 -2.89
CA GLY A 41 1.34 -0.42 -1.61
C GLY A 41 1.08 -1.34 -0.41
N SER A 42 -0.05 -1.13 0.27
CA SER A 42 -0.52 -1.99 1.37
C SER A 42 -1.10 -3.35 0.96
N ALA A 43 -1.21 -3.63 -0.35
CA ALA A 43 -1.86 -4.80 -0.93
C ALA A 43 -3.29 -5.02 -0.38
N ALA A 44 -4.00 -3.93 -0.05
CA ALA A 44 -5.30 -4.01 0.61
C ALA A 44 -6.32 -4.80 -0.22
N MET A 45 -6.25 -4.68 -1.55
CA MET A 45 -7.15 -5.39 -2.46
C MET A 45 -6.85 -6.89 -2.48
N LEU A 46 -5.58 -7.29 -2.57
CA LEU A 46 -5.12 -8.67 -2.42
C LEU A 46 -5.49 -9.28 -1.05
N LEU A 47 -5.21 -8.57 0.05
CA LEU A 47 -5.48 -9.05 1.40
C LEU A 47 -6.98 -9.14 1.72
N GLY A 48 -7.79 -8.35 1.00
CA GLY A 48 -9.24 -8.41 1.03
C GLY A 48 -9.88 -9.33 0.00
N ALA A 49 -9.08 -10.09 -0.76
CA ALA A 49 -9.59 -11.00 -1.78
C ALA A 49 -10.45 -12.12 -1.17
N PRO A 50 -11.57 -12.48 -1.82
CA PRO A 50 -12.35 -13.63 -1.41
C PRO A 50 -11.56 -14.92 -1.65
N ASP A 51 -11.80 -15.91 -0.79
CA ASP A 51 -11.19 -17.23 -0.91
C ASP A 51 -11.45 -17.81 -2.31
N GLY A 52 -10.38 -18.33 -2.94
CA GLY A 52 -10.47 -18.93 -4.26
C GLY A 52 -9.10 -19.10 -4.89
N LYS A 53 -8.95 -20.16 -5.69
CA LYS A 53 -7.69 -20.44 -6.39
C LYS A 53 -7.54 -19.49 -7.57
N ARG A 54 -6.49 -18.68 -7.55
CA ARG A 54 -6.13 -17.78 -8.63
C ARG A 54 -4.61 -17.58 -8.67
N VAL A 55 -4.09 -17.19 -9.82
CA VAL A 55 -2.71 -16.67 -9.92
C VAL A 55 -2.74 -15.22 -9.44
N GLU A 56 -1.82 -14.83 -8.55
CA GLU A 56 -1.80 -13.48 -7.97
C GLU A 56 -0.44 -12.85 -8.16
N THR A 57 -0.43 -11.64 -8.73
CA THR A 57 0.79 -10.86 -8.95
C THR A 57 0.59 -9.45 -8.42
N ILE A 58 1.50 -9.02 -7.55
CA ILE A 58 1.57 -7.63 -7.09
C ILE A 58 2.88 -6.99 -7.54
N ASN A 59 2.84 -5.68 -7.76
CA ASN A 59 3.99 -4.87 -8.10
C ASN A 59 3.98 -3.58 -7.28
N ASP A 60 5.15 -3.05 -6.98
CA ASP A 60 5.30 -1.66 -6.58
C ASP A 60 6.60 -1.09 -7.16
N ALA A 61 6.65 0.21 -7.43
CA ALA A 61 7.88 0.86 -7.83
C ALA A 61 8.83 1.05 -6.63
N ASP A 62 8.29 1.12 -5.41
CA ASP A 62 9.07 1.29 -4.20
C ASP A 62 9.71 -0.03 -3.76
N GLY A 63 11.05 -0.06 -3.77
CA GLY A 63 11.85 -1.20 -3.33
C GLY A 63 11.63 -1.59 -1.87
N PHE A 64 11.26 -0.66 -0.98
CA PHE A 64 10.91 -0.98 0.41
C PHE A 64 9.60 -1.75 0.49
N VAL A 65 8.59 -1.36 -0.28
CA VAL A 65 7.30 -2.06 -0.35
C VAL A 65 7.49 -3.47 -0.90
N ALA A 66 8.24 -3.59 -2.01
CA ALA A 66 8.54 -4.89 -2.61
C ALA A 66 9.35 -5.79 -1.66
N ASN A 67 10.41 -5.24 -1.02
CA ASN A 67 11.19 -5.98 -0.02
C ASN A 67 10.33 -6.40 1.18
N PHE A 68 9.41 -5.54 1.65
CA PHE A 68 8.53 -5.88 2.77
C PHE A 68 7.66 -7.10 2.44
N TRP A 69 6.92 -7.07 1.33
CA TRP A 69 6.04 -8.17 0.96
C TRP A 69 6.80 -9.46 0.65
N ARG A 70 7.98 -9.35 0.02
CA ARG A 70 8.88 -10.49 -0.20
C ARG A 70 9.37 -11.06 1.14
N ALA A 71 9.91 -10.23 2.02
CA ALA A 71 10.44 -10.66 3.32
C ALA A 71 9.36 -11.30 4.21
N VAL A 72 8.13 -10.79 4.20
CA VAL A 72 7.00 -11.41 4.93
C VAL A 72 6.63 -12.78 4.38
N ALA A 73 6.71 -12.98 3.05
CA ALA A 73 6.46 -14.30 2.46
C ALA A 73 7.52 -15.33 2.87
N TYR A 74 8.80 -14.91 2.95
CA TYR A 74 9.92 -15.80 3.26
C TYR A 74 10.14 -16.01 4.77
N ASP A 75 10.20 -14.94 5.56
CA ASP A 75 10.56 -14.97 6.99
C ASP A 75 9.80 -13.90 7.79
N ALA A 76 8.51 -14.12 7.94
CA ALA A 76 7.64 -13.24 8.71
C ALA A 76 8.02 -13.13 10.20
N GLU A 77 8.62 -14.16 10.79
CA GLU A 77 9.06 -14.15 12.19
C GLU A 77 10.18 -13.13 12.39
N ALA A 78 11.19 -13.13 11.53
CA ALA A 78 12.27 -12.16 11.58
C ALA A 78 11.76 -10.73 11.33
N VAL A 79 10.88 -10.54 10.33
CA VAL A 79 10.29 -9.21 10.07
C VAL A 79 9.48 -8.73 11.27
N ALA A 80 8.68 -9.60 11.89
CA ALA A 80 7.94 -9.29 13.11
C ALA A 80 8.87 -8.87 14.25
N GLY A 81 10.00 -9.57 14.43
CA GLY A 81 11.02 -9.24 15.44
C GLY A 81 11.62 -7.84 15.25
N TYR A 82 11.93 -7.46 14.02
CA TYR A 82 12.42 -6.10 13.72
C TYR A 82 11.34 -5.02 13.78
N THR A 83 10.08 -5.40 13.61
CA THR A 83 8.92 -4.50 13.69
C THR A 83 8.49 -4.23 15.14
N ASP A 84 8.65 -5.22 16.04
CA ASP A 84 8.23 -5.13 17.44
C ASP A 84 9.19 -4.30 18.29
N TRP A 85 9.14 -2.99 18.11
CA TRP A 85 9.99 -2.04 18.83
C TRP A 85 9.16 -0.92 19.52
N PRO A 86 9.54 -0.47 20.72
CA PRO A 86 8.90 0.69 21.36
C PRO A 86 9.03 1.96 20.49
N VAL A 87 8.13 2.92 20.70
CA VAL A 87 8.22 4.23 20.04
C VAL A 87 9.39 5.00 20.66
N ASN A 88 10.34 5.44 19.84
CA ASN A 88 11.52 6.20 20.27
C ASN A 88 11.94 7.17 19.15
N GLU A 89 12.00 8.48 19.45
CA GLU A 89 12.37 9.52 18.47
C GLU A 89 13.79 9.34 17.93
N ALA A 90 14.76 9.03 18.80
CA ALA A 90 16.16 8.88 18.41
C ALA A 90 16.32 7.68 17.47
N ASP A 91 15.65 6.55 17.78
CA ASP A 91 15.62 5.39 16.90
C ASP A 91 14.91 5.70 15.59
N LEU A 92 13.84 6.50 15.60
CA LEU A 92 13.10 6.88 14.40
C LEU A 92 13.99 7.65 13.44
N LEU A 93 14.70 8.68 13.93
CA LEU A 93 15.64 9.46 13.12
C LEU A 93 16.81 8.60 12.63
N ALA A 94 17.40 7.78 13.50
CA ALA A 94 18.54 6.94 13.17
C ALA A 94 18.18 5.88 12.11
N ARG A 95 17.04 5.20 12.27
CA ARG A 95 16.55 4.21 11.31
C ARG A 95 16.13 4.86 9.99
N HIS A 96 15.51 6.04 10.02
CA HIS A 96 15.19 6.79 8.80
C HIS A 96 16.44 7.07 7.97
N SER A 97 17.45 7.68 8.60
CA SER A 97 18.72 8.00 7.94
C SER A 97 19.45 6.74 7.45
N TRP A 98 19.41 5.65 8.21
CA TRP A 98 20.01 4.39 7.78
C TRP A 98 19.28 3.77 6.57
N LEU A 99 17.94 3.71 6.61
CA LEU A 99 17.10 3.16 5.53
C LEU A 99 17.27 3.95 4.24
N VAL A 100 17.23 5.28 4.27
CA VAL A 100 17.44 6.12 3.07
C VAL A 100 18.78 5.80 2.39
N ARG A 101 19.83 5.51 3.16
CA ARG A 101 21.12 5.09 2.59
C ARG A 101 21.09 3.69 2.00
N GLN A 102 20.22 2.80 2.48
CA GLN A 102 20.05 1.47 1.89
C GLN A 102 19.22 1.50 0.61
N ALA A 103 18.40 2.53 0.39
CA ALA A 103 17.42 2.59 -0.72
C ALA A 103 18.08 2.40 -2.10
N ALA A 104 19.25 3.00 -2.32
CA ALA A 104 19.96 2.91 -3.60
C ALA A 104 20.40 1.48 -3.94
N ASP A 105 20.87 0.72 -2.94
CA ASP A 105 21.36 -0.65 -3.12
C ASP A 105 20.25 -1.70 -2.97
N LEU A 106 19.14 -1.34 -2.32
CA LEU A 106 18.02 -2.25 -2.04
C LEU A 106 17.51 -2.91 -3.32
N LEU A 107 17.25 -2.12 -4.36
CA LEU A 107 16.75 -2.65 -5.63
C LEU A 107 17.82 -3.47 -6.37
N ASN A 108 19.08 -3.04 -6.33
CA ASN A 108 20.19 -3.78 -6.93
C ASN A 108 20.35 -5.16 -6.29
N ASN A 109 20.25 -5.24 -4.96
CA ASN A 109 20.32 -6.49 -4.22
C ASN A 109 19.11 -7.40 -4.52
N LEU A 110 17.89 -6.84 -4.56
CA LEU A 110 16.68 -7.57 -4.95
C LEU A 110 16.78 -8.18 -6.35
N HIS A 111 17.46 -7.49 -7.28
CA HIS A 111 17.69 -7.97 -8.66
C HIS A 111 18.85 -8.96 -8.77
N ALA A 112 19.87 -8.84 -7.92
CA ALA A 112 21.08 -9.65 -8.00
C ALA A 112 20.86 -11.10 -7.55
N ASP A 113 19.89 -11.34 -6.66
CA ASP A 113 19.71 -12.65 -6.03
C ASP A 113 18.20 -13.04 -5.90
N PRO A 114 17.78 -14.18 -6.48
CA PRO A 114 16.40 -14.66 -6.43
C PRO A 114 15.92 -15.11 -5.04
N GLU A 115 16.81 -15.31 -4.07
CA GLU A 115 16.47 -15.63 -2.68
C GLU A 115 16.62 -14.43 -1.74
N TRP A 116 17.21 -13.33 -2.22
CA TRP A 116 17.51 -12.19 -1.37
C TRP A 116 16.28 -11.41 -0.92
N PHE A 117 16.20 -11.20 0.39
CA PHE A 117 15.35 -10.22 1.05
C PHE A 117 16.09 -9.73 2.29
N ASP A 118 15.72 -8.56 2.80
CA ASP A 118 16.24 -8.05 4.07
C ASP A 118 15.10 -7.84 5.08
N ALA A 119 14.98 -8.77 6.02
CA ALA A 119 13.96 -8.72 7.08
C ALA A 119 14.12 -7.53 8.02
N LYS A 120 15.35 -7.02 8.20
CA LYS A 120 15.63 -5.86 9.05
C LYS A 120 15.17 -4.58 8.37
N ILE A 121 15.47 -4.41 7.09
CA ILE A 121 14.95 -3.31 6.27
C ILE A 121 13.42 -3.34 6.30
N ALA A 122 12.81 -4.51 6.04
CA ALA A 122 11.35 -4.67 6.05
C ALA A 122 10.74 -4.28 7.41
N GLY A 123 11.26 -4.82 8.52
CA GLY A 123 10.70 -4.57 9.84
C GLY A 123 10.92 -3.16 10.35
N TRP A 124 12.10 -2.57 10.12
CA TRP A 124 12.37 -1.17 10.48
C TRP A 124 11.58 -0.18 9.64
N TRP A 125 11.40 -0.46 8.34
CA TRP A 125 10.56 0.34 7.48
C TRP A 125 9.10 0.28 7.92
N CYS A 126 8.55 -0.91 8.18
CA CYS A 126 7.20 -1.10 8.70
C CYS A 126 6.99 -0.38 10.04
N TRP A 127 7.90 -0.58 10.99
CA TRP A 127 7.84 0.12 12.28
C TRP A 127 7.88 1.63 12.10
N GLY A 128 8.80 2.14 11.27
CA GLY A 128 8.93 3.57 11.04
C GLY A 128 7.71 4.19 10.37
N ALA A 129 7.11 3.52 9.39
CA ALA A 129 5.87 3.94 8.75
C ALA A 129 4.72 4.09 9.75
N CYS A 130 4.63 3.22 10.76
CA CYS A 130 3.66 3.34 11.85
C CYS A 130 3.94 4.50 12.82
N ASN A 131 5.19 4.98 12.90
CA ASN A 131 5.59 6.02 13.85
C ASN A 131 5.71 7.40 13.21
N TRP A 132 5.77 7.47 11.89
CA TRP A 132 5.97 8.70 11.13
C TRP A 132 4.68 9.55 11.07
N ILE A 133 4.83 10.87 11.13
CA ILE A 133 3.71 11.80 10.94
C ILE A 133 3.80 12.37 9.52
N GLY A 134 2.69 12.31 8.78
CA GLY A 134 2.62 12.87 7.44
C GLY A 134 3.34 12.01 6.39
N SER A 135 3.77 12.65 5.31
CA SER A 135 4.45 12.02 4.17
C SER A 135 5.98 12.07 4.30
N GLY A 136 6.69 11.43 3.36
CA GLY A 136 8.15 11.55 3.25
C GLY A 136 8.97 10.59 4.12
N TRP A 137 8.35 9.56 4.71
CA TRP A 137 9.10 8.47 5.34
C TRP A 137 9.95 7.74 4.29
N CYS A 138 11.27 7.71 4.49
CA CYS A 138 12.24 7.12 3.57
C CYS A 138 12.24 7.71 2.15
N SER A 139 11.75 8.95 1.94
CA SER A 139 11.76 9.57 0.60
C SER A 139 13.16 9.98 0.12
N GLY A 140 14.13 10.07 1.03
CA GLY A 140 15.45 10.64 0.71
C GLY A 140 15.44 12.16 0.48
N LEU A 141 14.30 12.81 0.76
CA LEU A 141 14.14 14.25 0.68
C LEU A 141 14.15 14.86 2.09
N GLY A 142 15.04 15.82 2.31
CA GLY A 142 15.07 16.57 3.55
C GLY A 142 16.42 17.24 3.80
N PRO A 143 16.48 18.20 4.73
CA PRO A 143 17.69 18.97 4.97
C PRO A 143 18.74 18.23 5.82
N TRP A 144 18.39 17.10 6.45
CA TRP A 144 19.32 16.36 7.30
C TRP A 144 19.99 15.24 6.51
N VAL A 145 21.31 15.28 6.36
CA VAL A 145 22.08 14.30 5.59
C VAL A 145 23.09 13.59 6.49
N HIS A 146 23.42 12.34 6.17
CA HIS A 146 24.47 11.61 6.89
C HIS A 146 25.81 11.83 6.18
N ASN A 147 26.79 12.44 6.85
CA ASN A 147 28.07 12.81 6.24
C ASN A 147 29.15 11.71 6.29
N GLY A 148 28.80 10.52 6.78
CA GLY A 148 29.71 9.38 6.96
C GLY A 148 30.03 9.11 8.44
N GLU A 149 29.90 10.12 9.30
CA GLU A 149 30.11 10.00 10.75
C GLU A 149 28.84 10.31 11.55
N THR A 150 28.09 11.35 11.16
CA THR A 150 26.91 11.84 11.88
C THR A 150 25.84 12.36 10.93
N VAL A 151 24.64 12.60 11.47
CA VAL A 151 23.55 13.29 10.76
C VAL A 151 23.67 14.80 11.00
N VAL A 152 23.74 15.58 9.93
CA VAL A 152 23.95 17.04 9.95
C VAL A 152 22.89 17.79 9.14
N ASP A 153 22.55 19.01 9.54
CA ASP A 153 21.65 19.89 8.77
C ASP A 153 22.44 20.63 7.69
N ILE A 154 22.18 20.31 6.42
CA ILE A 154 22.90 20.87 5.28
C ILE A 154 22.70 22.39 5.15
N ARG A 155 21.58 22.94 5.66
CA ARG A 155 21.30 24.38 5.62
C ARG A 155 22.25 25.18 6.52
N GLN A 156 22.88 24.52 7.48
CA GLN A 156 23.81 25.13 8.42
C GLN A 156 25.28 24.98 7.99
N LEU A 157 25.54 24.37 6.82
CA LEU A 157 26.89 24.08 6.33
C LEU A 157 27.11 24.72 4.95
N PRO A 158 28.11 25.62 4.79
CA PRO A 158 28.26 26.41 3.56
C PRO A 158 28.76 25.62 2.33
N HIS A 159 29.22 24.36 2.45
CA HIS A 159 29.98 23.68 1.38
C HIS A 159 29.73 22.17 1.17
N LEU A 160 28.63 21.59 1.68
CA LEU A 160 28.29 20.20 1.34
C LEU A 160 27.49 20.16 0.04
N GLY A 161 28.17 20.42 -1.09
CA GLY A 161 27.68 19.98 -2.39
C GLY A 161 27.83 18.46 -2.47
N ASP A 162 26.77 17.78 -2.91
CA ASP A 162 26.73 16.35 -3.27
C ASP A 162 26.51 15.33 -2.13
N ALA A 163 26.06 15.76 -0.95
CA ALA A 163 25.82 14.87 0.19
C ALA A 163 24.50 14.05 0.11
N GLY A 164 24.40 13.11 -0.84
CA GLY A 164 23.41 12.00 -0.84
C GLY A 164 21.93 12.37 -0.63
N GLY A 165 21.10 11.37 -0.33
CA GLY A 165 19.69 11.55 0.04
C GLY A 165 19.55 12.01 1.50
N GLY A 166 18.73 13.03 1.74
CA GLY A 166 18.46 13.59 3.06
C GLY A 166 17.20 13.02 3.72
N VAL A 167 16.98 13.38 4.99
CA VAL A 167 15.79 13.02 5.76
C VAL A 167 15.20 14.25 6.43
N ASN A 168 13.88 14.23 6.63
CA ASN A 168 13.24 15.17 7.54
C ASN A 168 13.42 14.68 9.00
N ARG A 169 13.38 15.63 9.94
CA ARG A 169 13.31 15.31 11.37
C ARG A 169 11.92 15.67 11.86
N LEU A 170 11.10 14.65 12.08
CA LEU A 170 9.75 14.79 12.62
C LEU A 170 9.66 14.07 13.97
N LEU A 171 8.84 14.62 14.88
CA LEU A 171 8.48 13.90 16.09
C LEU A 171 7.66 12.65 15.72
N PRO A 172 7.81 11.54 16.45
CA PRO A 172 6.90 10.40 16.31
C PRO A 172 5.45 10.84 16.52
N HIS A 173 4.48 10.08 16.03
CA HIS A 173 3.07 10.37 16.28
C HIS A 173 2.72 10.26 17.78
N LEU A 174 2.72 11.38 18.50
CA LEU A 174 2.48 11.45 19.96
C LEU A 174 1.06 11.93 20.36
N GLY A 175 0.22 12.34 19.40
CA GLY A 175 -1.08 12.99 19.66
C GLY A 175 -2.23 12.07 20.12
N ASN A 176 -1.99 10.77 20.21
CA ASN A 176 -2.86 9.73 20.78
C ASN A 176 -1.95 8.62 21.34
N ALA A 177 -2.45 7.41 21.61
CA ALA A 177 -1.62 6.28 22.11
C ALA A 177 -0.48 5.81 21.16
N GLY A 178 -0.09 6.63 20.17
CA GLY A 178 0.81 6.30 19.07
C GLY A 178 0.06 5.67 17.89
N GLN A 179 0.60 5.80 16.69
CA GLN A 179 0.20 5.00 15.52
C GLN A 179 1.10 3.76 15.30
N GLY A 180 2.02 3.46 16.23
CA GLY A 180 2.85 2.26 16.23
C GLY A 180 2.04 0.97 16.11
N VAL A 181 2.67 -0.21 16.09
CA VAL A 181 1.94 -1.50 16.08
C VAL A 181 1.14 -1.67 17.39
N ASN A 182 -0.01 -1.01 17.47
CA ASN A 182 -0.72 -0.70 18.70
C ASN A 182 -1.98 -1.55 18.85
N ARG A 183 -2.16 -2.03 20.09
CA ARG A 183 -3.13 -3.04 20.50
C ARG A 183 -4.53 -2.42 20.75
N LYS A 184 -5.54 -2.97 20.09
CA LYS A 184 -6.88 -3.29 20.65
C LYS A 184 -6.81 -4.14 21.94
N LEU A 185 -6.42 -3.65 23.12
CA LEU A 185 -6.44 -4.49 24.33
C LEU A 185 -7.89 -4.74 24.81
N PRO A 186 -8.37 -5.98 24.97
CA PRO A 186 -9.41 -6.24 25.96
C PRO A 186 -8.80 -6.04 27.36
N HIS A 187 -9.56 -5.40 28.25
CA HIS A 187 -9.22 -5.09 29.63
C HIS A 187 -8.69 -6.32 30.39
N LEU A 188 -7.49 -6.26 30.96
CA LEU A 188 -7.06 -7.19 32.02
C LEU A 188 -6.20 -6.44 33.05
N SER A 189 -6.48 -6.76 34.30
CA SER A 189 -6.01 -6.19 35.56
C SER A 189 -4.50 -6.34 35.81
N ALA A 190 -3.98 -5.36 36.57
CA ALA A 190 -2.79 -5.36 37.42
C ALA A 190 -1.74 -6.48 37.24
N GLY A 191 -0.55 -6.07 36.82
CA GLY A 191 0.74 -6.48 37.40
C GLY A 191 1.17 -7.93 37.23
N GLN A 192 2.07 -8.18 36.28
CA GLN A 192 3.24 -9.05 36.45
C GLN A 192 4.23 -8.77 35.31
N GLY A 193 5.51 -8.63 35.66
CA GLY A 193 6.58 -8.29 34.72
C GLY A 193 6.69 -9.33 33.62
N VAL A 194 6.37 -8.93 32.39
CA VAL A 194 6.50 -9.77 31.21
C VAL A 194 7.88 -9.57 30.63
N ASN A 195 8.57 -10.68 30.34
CA ASN A 195 9.81 -10.67 29.55
C ASN A 195 9.53 -9.92 28.23
N PRO A 196 10.30 -8.87 27.86
CA PRO A 196 10.03 -8.10 26.65
C PRO A 196 10.04 -8.93 25.37
N LEU A 197 10.68 -10.12 25.34
CA LEU A 197 10.62 -11.05 24.21
C LEU A 197 9.32 -11.86 24.10
N HIS A 198 8.52 -11.95 25.16
CA HIS A 198 7.29 -12.75 25.21
C HIS A 198 6.16 -11.94 25.87
N SER A 199 5.93 -10.74 25.35
CA SER A 199 4.81 -9.91 25.77
C SER A 199 3.54 -10.27 24.97
N PRO A 200 2.32 -10.02 25.50
CA PRO A 200 1.08 -10.17 24.73
C PRO A 200 1.03 -9.31 23.45
N ARG A 201 1.89 -8.28 23.35
CA ARG A 201 2.08 -7.49 22.13
C ARG A 201 2.91 -8.29 21.11
N SER A 202 4.05 -8.83 21.54
CA SER A 202 4.95 -9.63 20.69
C SER A 202 4.21 -10.82 20.09
N GLU A 203 3.44 -11.56 20.90
CA GLU A 203 2.60 -12.66 20.41
C GLU A 203 1.57 -12.22 19.36
N TYR A 204 0.92 -11.07 19.58
CA TYR A 204 -0.05 -10.52 18.62
C TYR A 204 0.61 -10.13 17.29
N ILE A 205 1.79 -9.50 17.34
CA ILE A 205 2.54 -9.13 16.15
C ILE A 205 2.98 -10.39 15.40
N GLN A 206 3.56 -11.37 16.10
CA GLN A 206 3.94 -12.66 15.51
C GLN A 206 2.74 -13.36 14.86
N THR A 207 1.59 -13.40 15.53
CA THR A 207 0.36 -13.98 14.97
C THR A 207 -0.10 -13.25 13.70
N TRP A 208 0.00 -11.91 13.68
CA TRP A 208 -0.35 -11.12 12.50
C TRP A 208 0.59 -11.42 11.33
N PHE A 209 1.89 -11.39 11.56
CA PHE A 209 2.89 -11.66 10.54
C PHE A 209 2.81 -13.10 10.03
N ALA A 210 2.52 -14.08 10.88
CA ALA A 210 2.24 -15.45 10.46
C ALA A 210 1.01 -15.55 9.54
N ALA A 211 -0.08 -14.82 9.84
CA ALA A 211 -1.25 -14.77 8.96
C ALA A 211 -0.93 -14.11 7.60
N LEU A 212 -0.11 -13.06 7.60
CA LEU A 212 0.37 -12.41 6.37
C LEU A 212 1.24 -13.37 5.55
N GLN A 213 2.17 -14.08 6.19
CA GLN A 213 3.01 -15.07 5.51
C GLN A 213 2.17 -16.15 4.82
N ALA A 214 1.17 -16.69 5.53
CA ALA A 214 0.26 -17.67 4.96
C ALA A 214 -0.47 -17.14 3.73
N ARG A 215 -0.93 -15.87 3.77
CA ARG A 215 -1.62 -15.22 2.66
C ARG A 215 -0.70 -14.93 1.47
N MET A 216 0.56 -14.57 1.74
CA MET A 216 1.53 -14.15 0.72
C MET A 216 2.29 -15.32 0.08
N ARG A 217 2.17 -16.53 0.64
CA ARG A 217 2.94 -17.73 0.24
C ARG A 217 2.94 -17.99 -1.27
N ASP A 218 1.80 -17.83 -1.93
CA ASP A 218 1.63 -18.13 -3.36
C ASP A 218 1.56 -16.87 -4.24
N VAL A 219 1.84 -15.69 -3.67
CA VAL A 219 1.74 -14.40 -4.35
C VAL A 219 3.07 -14.06 -5.01
N ARG A 220 3.03 -13.69 -6.29
CA ARG A 220 4.19 -13.20 -7.03
C ARG A 220 4.41 -11.73 -6.69
N VAL A 221 5.53 -11.40 -6.05
CA VAL A 221 5.92 -10.02 -5.75
C VAL A 221 6.94 -9.55 -6.76
N THR A 222 6.66 -8.43 -7.43
CA THR A 222 7.54 -7.78 -8.40
C THR A 222 7.84 -6.35 -7.98
N CYS A 223 8.94 -5.79 -8.50
CA CYS A 223 9.36 -4.42 -8.20
C CYS A 223 9.72 -3.67 -9.47
N GLY A 224 9.17 -2.47 -9.66
CA GLY A 224 9.50 -1.53 -10.72
C GLY A 224 8.30 -1.02 -11.51
N ASP A 225 8.53 -0.66 -12.77
CA ASP A 225 7.52 -0.05 -13.63
C ASP A 225 6.24 -0.90 -13.80
N TRP A 226 5.09 -0.27 -13.60
CA TRP A 226 3.76 -0.90 -13.66
C TRP A 226 3.47 -1.50 -15.05
N GLY A 227 3.98 -0.88 -16.11
CA GLY A 227 3.82 -1.32 -17.50
C GLY A 227 4.35 -2.73 -17.75
N ARG A 228 5.24 -3.23 -16.88
CA ARG A 228 5.80 -4.59 -16.97
C ARG A 228 4.78 -5.66 -16.61
N VAL A 229 3.86 -5.37 -15.69
CA VAL A 229 2.91 -6.37 -15.15
C VAL A 229 1.53 -6.31 -15.77
N VAL A 230 1.26 -5.32 -16.64
CA VAL A 230 0.01 -5.24 -17.42
C VAL A 230 0.10 -5.88 -18.82
N LYS A 231 1.24 -6.50 -19.15
CA LYS A 231 1.46 -7.20 -20.43
C LYS A 231 0.70 -8.53 -20.47
N ASP A 232 0.35 -8.97 -21.68
CA ASP A 232 -0.37 -10.24 -21.93
C ASP A 232 0.20 -11.45 -21.20
N SER A 233 1.53 -11.52 -21.05
CA SER A 233 2.20 -12.63 -20.36
C SER A 233 1.88 -12.73 -18.88
N VAL A 234 1.47 -11.63 -18.25
CA VAL A 234 1.12 -11.55 -16.82
C VAL A 234 -0.40 -11.46 -16.62
N THR A 235 -1.12 -10.97 -17.63
CA THR A 235 -2.58 -10.82 -17.60
C THR A 235 -3.27 -11.95 -18.38
N THR A 236 -3.46 -11.78 -19.69
CA THR A 236 -4.38 -12.57 -20.51
C THR A 236 -3.99 -14.04 -20.72
N ARG A 237 -2.73 -14.43 -20.51
CA ARG A 237 -2.26 -15.83 -20.63
C ARG A 237 -2.61 -16.73 -19.44
N HIS A 238 -3.22 -16.18 -18.38
CA HIS A 238 -3.57 -16.92 -17.17
C HIS A 238 -5.09 -17.09 -16.97
N GLY A 239 -5.89 -16.84 -18.00
CA GLY A 239 -7.36 -16.87 -17.94
C GLY A 239 -7.95 -15.48 -17.71
N LEU A 240 -9.19 -15.44 -17.24
CA LEU A 240 -9.87 -14.16 -16.96
C LEU A 240 -9.14 -13.44 -15.82
N THR A 241 -8.69 -12.21 -16.08
CA THR A 241 -7.87 -11.44 -15.14
C THR A 241 -8.62 -10.28 -14.53
N GLY A 242 -8.65 -10.21 -13.20
CA GLY A 242 -8.96 -8.98 -12.47
C GLY A 242 -7.72 -8.10 -12.38
N LEU A 243 -7.77 -6.89 -12.93
CA LEU A 243 -6.67 -5.92 -12.90
C LEU A 243 -7.09 -4.70 -12.07
N PHE A 244 -6.44 -4.49 -10.93
CA PHE A 244 -6.72 -3.36 -10.04
C PHE A 244 -5.61 -2.30 -10.17
N LEU A 245 -5.99 -1.11 -10.63
CA LEU A 245 -5.09 0.02 -10.87
C LEU A 245 -5.43 1.16 -9.90
N ASP A 246 -4.49 1.48 -9.03
CA ASP A 246 -4.59 2.59 -8.08
C ASP A 246 -3.30 3.44 -8.16
N PRO A 247 -3.06 4.11 -9.31
CA PRO A 247 -1.87 4.93 -9.48
C PRO A 247 -1.90 6.14 -8.52
N PRO A 248 -0.74 6.76 -8.23
CA PRO A 248 -0.70 8.09 -7.66
C PRO A 248 -1.59 9.08 -8.43
N TYR A 249 -2.57 9.69 -7.75
CA TYR A 249 -3.56 10.57 -8.38
C TYR A 249 -2.97 11.92 -8.83
N THR A 250 -3.63 12.54 -9.81
CA THR A 250 -3.29 13.88 -10.35
C THR A 250 -3.45 15.01 -9.34
N LYS A 251 -4.37 14.88 -8.37
CA LYS A 251 -4.65 15.88 -7.32
C LYS A 251 -4.12 15.39 -5.97
N GLY A 252 -3.32 16.23 -5.32
CA GLY A 252 -2.82 16.02 -3.96
C GLY A 252 -1.32 16.31 -3.84
N ALA A 253 -0.90 16.93 -2.73
CA ALA A 253 0.51 17.24 -2.44
C ALA A 253 1.17 16.12 -1.61
N MET A 254 1.25 14.90 -2.15
CA MET A 254 1.84 13.75 -1.44
C MET A 254 2.98 13.09 -2.21
N ASP A 255 4.20 13.21 -1.69
CA ASP A 255 5.38 12.52 -2.24
C ASP A 255 5.21 11.00 -2.17
N TYR A 256 4.83 10.39 -3.27
CA TYR A 256 5.12 8.99 -3.53
C TYR A 256 6.63 8.89 -3.83
N SER A 257 7.30 7.95 -3.18
CA SER A 257 8.77 7.74 -3.19
C SER A 257 9.37 7.49 -4.59
N ALA A 258 8.55 7.35 -5.63
CA ALA A 258 8.95 7.20 -7.03
C ALA A 258 8.75 8.47 -7.88
N GLY A 259 9.07 9.66 -7.35
CA GLY A 259 9.25 10.86 -8.19
C GLY A 259 8.03 11.76 -8.36
N GLY A 260 7.23 11.95 -7.30
CA GLY A 260 6.34 13.09 -7.18
C GLY A 260 4.88 12.82 -7.54
N VAL A 261 4.01 13.54 -6.86
CA VAL A 261 2.56 13.56 -7.04
C VAL A 261 2.15 14.17 -8.37
N GLY A 262 1.01 13.72 -8.90
CA GLY A 262 0.22 14.57 -9.77
C GLY A 262 0.62 14.59 -11.25
N GLY A 263 1.25 13.53 -11.76
CA GLY A 263 1.99 13.55 -13.03
C GLY A 263 1.37 12.78 -14.22
N PRO A 264 2.15 12.65 -15.32
CA PRO A 264 1.79 11.90 -16.53
C PRO A 264 1.36 10.45 -16.29
N LEU A 265 1.76 9.84 -15.16
CA LEU A 265 1.48 8.44 -14.88
C LEU A 265 -0.02 8.10 -14.82
N ALA A 266 -0.83 8.93 -14.16
CA ALA A 266 -2.27 8.71 -14.10
C ALA A 266 -2.92 8.84 -15.50
N ASP A 267 -2.41 9.77 -16.32
CA ASP A 267 -2.82 9.93 -17.72
C ASP A 267 -2.38 8.74 -18.58
N GLU A 268 -1.15 8.24 -18.43
CA GLU A 268 -0.62 7.06 -19.11
C GLU A 268 -1.43 5.80 -18.77
N VAL A 269 -1.78 5.62 -17.49
CA VAL A 269 -2.65 4.52 -17.04
C VAL A 269 -4.05 4.67 -17.65
N ARG A 270 -4.62 5.87 -17.67
CA ARG A 270 -5.91 6.14 -18.33
C ARG A 270 -5.86 5.82 -19.82
N GLU A 271 -4.82 6.23 -20.52
CA GLU A 271 -4.63 5.95 -21.94
C GLU A 271 -4.48 4.45 -22.22
N TRP A 272 -3.76 3.73 -21.36
CA TRP A 272 -3.67 2.28 -21.44
C TRP A 272 -5.02 1.62 -21.20
N CYS A 273 -5.79 2.08 -20.20
CA CYS A 273 -7.15 1.62 -19.94
C CYS A 273 -8.09 1.86 -21.13
N ALA A 274 -7.99 3.02 -21.80
CA ALA A 274 -8.77 3.31 -23.00
C ALA A 274 -8.48 2.31 -24.13
N LYS A 275 -7.23 1.87 -24.28
CA LYS A 275 -6.80 0.92 -25.32
C LYS A 275 -7.16 -0.54 -25.00
N ASN A 276 -7.25 -0.91 -23.73
CA ASN A 276 -7.40 -2.31 -23.28
C ASN A 276 -8.75 -2.62 -22.59
N GLY A 277 -9.59 -1.62 -22.35
CA GLY A 277 -10.85 -1.78 -21.60
C GLY A 277 -11.84 -2.75 -22.25
N GLU A 278 -11.80 -2.90 -23.57
CA GLU A 278 -12.67 -3.82 -24.32
C GLU A 278 -12.13 -5.26 -24.39
N THR A 279 -10.91 -5.52 -23.91
CA THR A 279 -10.32 -6.86 -23.92
C THR A 279 -11.12 -7.82 -23.05
N GLN A 280 -11.79 -8.80 -23.67
CA GLN A 280 -12.75 -9.70 -23.00
C GLN A 280 -12.15 -10.55 -21.87
N SER A 281 -10.83 -10.79 -21.90
CA SER A 281 -10.10 -11.51 -20.85
C SER A 281 -9.65 -10.63 -19.68
N LEU A 282 -10.00 -9.33 -19.68
CA LEU A 282 -9.69 -8.39 -18.62
C LEU A 282 -10.97 -7.84 -17.98
N ARG A 283 -10.96 -7.77 -16.65
CA ARG A 283 -11.86 -6.95 -15.84
C ARG A 283 -11.00 -5.93 -15.11
N ILE A 284 -11.03 -4.69 -15.58
CA ILE A 284 -10.15 -3.63 -15.09
C ILE A 284 -10.95 -2.71 -14.18
N VAL A 285 -10.35 -2.40 -13.03
CA VAL A 285 -10.82 -1.38 -12.11
C VAL A 285 -9.73 -0.34 -11.94
N LEU A 286 -10.07 0.93 -12.17
CA LEU A 286 -9.18 2.09 -12.04
C LEU A 286 -9.73 3.04 -10.97
N CYS A 287 -8.89 3.42 -10.02
CA CYS A 287 -9.19 4.40 -8.97
C CYS A 287 -8.60 5.77 -9.31
N GLY A 288 -9.28 6.83 -8.87
CA GLY A 288 -8.86 8.23 -9.07
C GLY A 288 -9.79 9.20 -8.32
N HIS A 289 -9.61 10.49 -8.51
CA HIS A 289 -10.55 11.52 -8.04
C HIS A 289 -11.61 11.83 -9.09
N ALA A 290 -12.80 12.26 -8.66
CA ALA A 290 -13.92 12.60 -9.54
C ALA A 290 -13.47 13.53 -10.69
N GLY A 291 -13.86 13.17 -11.91
CA GLY A 291 -13.46 13.86 -13.14
C GLY A 291 -12.15 13.38 -13.78
N GLU A 292 -11.29 12.65 -13.06
CA GLU A 292 -9.93 12.31 -13.53
C GLU A 292 -9.91 11.31 -14.69
N HIS A 293 -10.86 10.38 -14.70
CA HIS A 293 -10.95 9.30 -15.69
C HIS A 293 -12.28 9.24 -16.44
N ASP A 294 -13.11 10.29 -16.36
CA ASP A 294 -14.45 10.32 -16.99
C ASP A 294 -14.42 10.18 -18.52
N ALA A 295 -13.29 10.51 -19.16
CA ALA A 295 -13.09 10.24 -20.58
C ALA A 295 -13.26 8.76 -20.96
N LEU A 296 -13.05 7.83 -20.02
CA LEU A 296 -13.25 6.39 -20.23
C LEU A 296 -14.72 6.01 -20.38
N ILE A 297 -15.66 6.81 -19.86
CA ILE A 297 -17.11 6.54 -19.94
C ILE A 297 -17.56 6.49 -21.40
N ALA A 298 -16.95 7.31 -22.27
CA ALA A 298 -17.20 7.28 -23.71
C ALA A 298 -16.81 5.94 -24.35
N ASN A 299 -15.90 5.17 -23.73
CA ASN A 299 -15.47 3.84 -24.14
C ASN A 299 -16.23 2.72 -23.39
N GLY A 300 -17.44 3.00 -22.90
CA GLY A 300 -18.32 2.02 -22.25
C GLY A 300 -17.98 1.68 -20.79
N TRP A 301 -16.98 2.33 -20.20
CA TRP A 301 -16.69 2.22 -18.78
C TRP A 301 -17.83 2.78 -17.94
N PHE A 302 -17.94 2.34 -16.69
CA PHE A 302 -18.94 2.83 -15.75
C PHE A 302 -18.33 3.06 -14.38
N THR A 303 -18.90 4.00 -13.62
CA THR A 303 -18.48 4.25 -12.24
C THR A 303 -19.29 3.41 -11.27
N VAL A 304 -18.67 3.03 -10.16
CA VAL A 304 -19.37 2.42 -9.02
C VAL A 304 -19.26 3.34 -7.80
N PRO A 305 -20.38 3.68 -7.16
CA PRO A 305 -20.33 4.45 -5.93
C PRO A 305 -19.73 3.57 -4.83
N TRP A 306 -18.85 4.16 -4.04
CA TRP A 306 -18.38 3.55 -2.81
C TRP A 306 -18.22 4.65 -1.76
N THR A 307 -18.39 4.29 -0.49
CA THR A 307 -18.22 5.25 0.59
C THR A 307 -16.82 5.11 1.15
N ALA A 308 -15.92 6.01 0.73
CA ALA A 308 -14.72 6.28 1.49
C ALA A 308 -15.15 6.78 2.89
N ARG A 309 -14.85 6.03 3.95
CA ARG A 309 -14.92 6.60 5.30
C ARG A 309 -13.63 7.35 5.57
N LYS A 310 -13.75 8.52 6.23
CA LYS A 310 -12.65 9.34 6.76
C LYS A 310 -11.49 8.46 7.22
N GLY A 311 -10.51 8.28 6.34
CA GLY A 311 -9.29 7.53 6.63
C GLY A 311 -8.37 8.35 7.52
N TYR A 312 -7.06 8.15 7.38
CA TYR A 312 -6.02 8.97 8.03
C TYR A 312 -5.97 10.44 7.54
N ALA A 313 -7.02 10.92 6.86
CA ALA A 313 -7.18 12.29 6.42
C ALA A 313 -7.44 13.20 7.64
N VAL A 314 -6.42 13.95 8.04
CA VAL A 314 -6.50 14.87 9.19
C VAL A 314 -6.79 16.31 8.76
N THR A 315 -6.48 16.68 7.52
CA THR A 315 -6.71 18.02 6.97
C THR A 315 -8.03 18.11 6.21
N ASP A 316 -8.65 19.29 6.19
CA ASP A 316 -9.89 19.53 5.44
C ASP A 316 -9.73 19.22 3.94
N GLU A 317 -8.55 19.52 3.37
CA GLU A 317 -8.19 19.15 1.99
C GLU A 317 -8.13 17.64 1.78
N ALA A 318 -7.55 16.88 2.72
CA ALA A 318 -7.54 15.41 2.63
C ALA A 318 -8.95 14.81 2.80
N VAL A 319 -9.82 15.45 3.59
CA VAL A 319 -11.22 15.05 3.74
C VAL A 319 -11.99 15.28 2.44
N GLU A 320 -11.82 16.44 1.80
CA GLU A 320 -12.42 16.74 0.49
C GLU A 320 -11.91 15.80 -0.61
N ASN A 321 -10.61 15.53 -0.64
CA ASN A 321 -10.01 14.57 -1.56
C ASN A 321 -10.59 13.16 -1.35
N SER A 322 -10.77 12.70 -0.11
CA SER A 322 -11.39 11.40 0.18
C SER A 322 -12.86 11.31 -0.29
N ALA A 323 -13.60 12.42 -0.26
CA ALA A 323 -14.99 12.47 -0.71
C ALA A 323 -15.14 12.40 -2.23
N SER A 324 -14.06 12.69 -2.97
CA SER A 324 -14.04 12.62 -4.43
C SER A 324 -13.45 11.33 -4.99
N GLU A 325 -12.97 10.40 -4.15
CA GLU A 325 -12.44 9.12 -4.65
C GLU A 325 -13.51 8.34 -5.41
N THR A 326 -13.21 8.02 -6.67
CA THR A 326 -14.11 7.42 -7.63
C THR A 326 -13.47 6.16 -8.22
N ILE A 327 -14.30 5.17 -8.55
CA ILE A 327 -13.88 3.89 -9.11
C ILE A 327 -14.52 3.75 -10.49
N TRP A 328 -13.70 3.57 -11.52
CA TRP A 328 -14.13 3.26 -12.89
C TRP A 328 -13.90 1.78 -13.18
N CYS A 329 -14.89 1.14 -13.79
CA CYS A 329 -14.89 -0.27 -14.15
C CYS A 329 -14.97 -0.40 -15.67
N SER A 330 -14.13 -1.25 -16.25
CA SER A 330 -14.14 -1.55 -17.68
C SER A 330 -15.45 -2.20 -18.14
N PRO A 331 -15.82 -2.12 -19.45
CA PRO A 331 -17.03 -2.72 -20.01
C PRO A 331 -17.26 -4.20 -19.66
N ASN A 332 -16.18 -4.98 -19.47
CA ASN A 332 -16.23 -6.41 -19.19
C ASN A 332 -16.41 -6.75 -17.69
N CYS A 333 -16.36 -5.75 -16.81
CA CYS A 333 -16.69 -5.91 -15.39
C CYS A 333 -18.18 -6.21 -15.20
N ILE A 334 -18.50 -6.94 -14.12
CA ILE A 334 -19.89 -7.27 -13.78
C ILE A 334 -20.60 -6.00 -13.32
N ARG A 335 -21.59 -5.55 -14.09
CA ARG A 335 -22.50 -4.50 -13.64
C ARG A 335 -23.32 -5.04 -12.49
N GLN A 336 -23.27 -4.35 -11.35
CA GLN A 336 -24.17 -4.65 -10.25
C GLN A 336 -25.54 -4.12 -10.66
N ASP A 337 -26.50 -5.01 -10.89
CA ASP A 337 -27.89 -4.59 -11.08
C ASP A 337 -28.31 -3.83 -9.82
N THR A 338 -28.71 -2.57 -9.99
CA THR A 338 -29.45 -1.86 -8.95
C THR A 338 -30.78 -2.59 -8.84
N VAL A 339 -30.85 -3.63 -8.00
CA VAL A 339 -32.13 -4.22 -7.62
C VAL A 339 -32.83 -3.19 -6.73
N ILE A 340 -33.42 -2.18 -7.37
CA ILE A 340 -34.60 -1.51 -6.81
C ILE A 340 -35.64 -2.62 -6.81
N ARG A 341 -35.75 -3.35 -5.70
CA ARG A 341 -36.95 -4.14 -5.44
C ARG A 341 -38.06 -3.13 -5.29
N ASP A 342 -38.78 -2.89 -6.38
CA ASP A 342 -40.02 -2.15 -6.36
C ASP A 342 -41.02 -3.02 -5.59
N LEU A 343 -41.08 -2.81 -4.27
CA LEU A 343 -41.84 -3.64 -3.33
C LEU A 343 -43.35 -3.35 -3.39
N PHE A 344 -43.83 -2.65 -4.42
CA PHE A 344 -45.22 -2.22 -4.55
C PHE A 344 -45.81 -2.32 -5.97
N SER A 345 -45.38 -3.29 -6.79
CA SER A 345 -46.11 -3.66 -8.01
C SER A 345 -47.02 -4.88 -7.81
N GLU A 346 -47.89 -4.85 -6.79
CA GLU A 346 -49.08 -5.71 -6.71
C GLU A 346 -50.24 -4.91 -6.09
N ALA A 347 -51.11 -4.40 -6.94
CA ALA A 347 -52.56 -4.36 -6.74
C ALA A 347 -53.20 -3.87 -8.06
N ALA A 348 -53.63 -4.84 -8.87
CA ALA A 348 -54.61 -4.64 -9.93
C ALA A 348 -56.02 -4.55 -9.34
#